data_AF-A0A225V2P1-F1
#
_entry.id   AF-A0A225V2P1-F1
#
_cell.length_a   1.000
_cell.length_b   1.000
_cell.length_c   1.000
_cell.angle_alpha   90.00
_cell.angle_beta   90.00
_cell.angle_gamma   90.00
#
_symmetry.space_group_name_H-M   'P 1'
#
loop_
_entity.id
_entity.type
_entity.pdbx_description
1 polymer ?
#
loop_
_entity_poly.entity_id
_entity_poly.type
_entity_poly.pdbx_seq_one_letter_code
_entity_poly.pdbx_strand_id
1 'polypeptide(L)'
;MMKFVAAILALTLAPSNVDGNSPSHLRALTDEAAMDYPSSPVAEWGQCKWIDRSADCADGLQCVVYSDWYGQCVRSVADTWGQCGGKGWVGGCKNGNICQWMNDYYSQCVPC
;
A
#
# COMPACT_ATOMS: atom_id res chain seq x y z
N MET A 1 48.49 17.21 -39.09
CA MET A 1 48.42 18.53 -38.41
C MET A 1 46.99 19.05 -38.45
N MET A 2 46.63 19.84 -37.44
CA MET A 2 45.36 20.53 -37.16
C MET A 2 44.22 19.72 -36.52
N LYS A 3 44.18 19.81 -35.18
CA LYS A 3 43.04 19.48 -34.31
C LYS A 3 42.02 20.61 -34.42
N PHE A 4 40.73 20.30 -34.60
CA PHE A 4 39.64 21.22 -34.29
C PHE A 4 38.74 20.57 -33.24
N VAL A 5 38.84 21.07 -32.01
CA VAL A 5 37.98 20.70 -30.89
C VAL A 5 36.73 21.57 -30.99
N ALA A 6 35.56 20.98 -31.25
CA ALA A 6 34.28 21.67 -31.14
C ALA A 6 33.79 21.52 -29.69
N ALA A 7 33.72 22.64 -28.97
CA ALA A 7 33.29 22.71 -27.59
C ALA A 7 31.79 22.37 -27.46
N ILE A 8 31.46 21.42 -26.59
CA ILE A 8 30.08 21.12 -26.18
C ILE A 8 29.66 22.25 -25.22
N LEU A 9 28.76 23.14 -25.64
CA LEU A 9 28.06 24.04 -24.72
C LEU A 9 27.14 23.20 -23.83
N ALA A 10 27.61 22.88 -22.62
CA ALA A 10 26.75 22.34 -21.58
C ALA A 10 25.82 23.47 -21.10
N LEU A 11 24.56 23.48 -21.56
CA LEU A 11 23.51 24.22 -20.87
C LEU A 11 23.28 23.52 -19.53
N THR A 12 23.75 24.14 -18.45
CA THR A 12 23.47 23.72 -17.09
C THR A 12 21.99 23.97 -16.80
N LEU A 13 21.16 22.95 -16.99
CA LEU A 13 19.86 22.92 -16.31
C LEU A 13 20.15 22.74 -14.82
N ALA A 14 19.91 23.79 -14.04
CA ALA A 14 19.90 23.66 -12.59
C ALA A 14 18.83 22.63 -12.22
N PRO A 15 19.15 21.52 -11.52
CA PRO A 15 18.10 20.68 -10.96
C PRO A 15 17.39 21.52 -9.91
N SER A 16 16.08 21.76 -10.10
CA SER A 16 15.21 22.19 -9.02
C SER A 16 15.33 21.14 -7.91
N ASN A 17 15.77 21.56 -6.72
CA ASN A 17 15.74 20.70 -5.55
C ASN A 17 14.29 20.25 -5.34
N VAL A 18 14.02 18.95 -5.51
CA VAL A 18 12.77 18.34 -5.10
C VAL A 18 12.89 18.06 -3.60
N ASP A 19 12.14 18.79 -2.78
CA ASP A 19 12.03 18.49 -1.37
C ASP A 19 11.38 17.11 -1.21
N GLY A 20 12.15 16.12 -0.77
CA GLY A 20 11.79 14.71 -0.71
C GLY A 20 10.75 14.34 0.36
N ASN A 21 9.73 15.18 0.57
CA ASN A 21 8.66 14.93 1.53
C ASN A 21 7.34 14.47 0.88
N SER A 22 7.41 13.93 -0.34
CA SER A 22 6.30 13.18 -0.95
C SER A 22 6.76 11.74 -1.19
N PRO A 23 6.08 10.72 -0.63
CA PRO A 23 6.43 9.33 -0.87
C PRO A 23 5.92 8.90 -2.26
N SER A 24 6.55 9.41 -3.31
CA SER A 24 6.40 8.88 -4.66
C SER A 24 7.38 7.72 -4.84
N HIS A 25 6.88 6.49 -4.65
CA HIS A 25 7.63 5.26 -4.92
C HIS A 25 7.74 5.01 -6.44
N LEU A 26 8.54 5.81 -7.15
CA LEU A 26 8.96 5.51 -8.51
C LEU A 26 10.13 4.50 -8.46
N ARG A 27 9.83 3.20 -8.60
CA ARG A 27 10.85 2.18 -8.87
C ARG A 27 11.06 2.08 -10.37
N ALA A 28 12.10 2.74 -10.89
CA ALA A 28 12.63 2.41 -12.21
C ALA A 28 13.37 1.07 -12.09
N LEU A 29 12.79 0.01 -12.66
CA LEU A 29 13.41 -1.31 -12.70
C LEU A 29 14.23 -1.41 -13.99
N THR A 30 15.55 -1.27 -13.88
CA THR A 30 16.47 -1.75 -14.91
C THR A 30 16.80 -3.19 -14.57
N ASP A 31 16.46 -4.07 -15.51
CA ASP A 31 16.92 -5.46 -15.63
C ASP A 31 15.98 -6.55 -15.09
N GLU A 32 15.83 -7.58 -15.92
CA GLU A 32 14.89 -8.71 -15.88
C GLU A 32 15.00 -9.67 -14.68
N ALA A 33 15.90 -9.38 -13.73
CA ALA A 33 16.09 -10.14 -12.49
C ALA A 33 15.13 -9.71 -11.34
N ALA A 34 14.26 -8.72 -11.57
CA ALA A 34 13.36 -8.19 -10.53
C ALA A 34 12.11 -9.06 -10.22
N MET A 35 11.92 -10.21 -10.88
CA MET A 35 10.71 -11.04 -10.71
C MET A 35 10.72 -11.99 -9.51
N ASP A 36 11.84 -12.16 -8.80
CA ASP A 36 11.94 -13.08 -7.65
C ASP A 36 12.17 -12.37 -6.30
N TYR A 37 12.11 -11.03 -6.27
CA TYR A 37 12.12 -10.33 -4.99
C TYR A 37 10.67 -10.23 -4.46
N PRO A 38 10.33 -10.90 -3.35
CA PRO A 38 9.01 -10.74 -2.76
C PRO A 38 8.83 -9.28 -2.40
N SER A 39 7.83 -8.63 -3.02
CA SER A 39 7.41 -7.28 -2.62
C SER A 39 7.17 -7.29 -1.12
N SER A 40 7.72 -6.31 -0.38
CA SER A 40 7.46 -6.20 1.06
C SER A 40 5.96 -6.25 1.33
N PRO A 41 5.53 -6.95 2.39
CA PRO A 41 4.11 -7.12 2.67
C PRO A 41 3.44 -5.77 2.87
N VAL A 42 2.19 -5.66 2.40
CA VAL A 42 1.42 -4.42 2.39
C VAL A 42 1.02 -4.04 3.82
N ALA A 43 1.36 -2.82 4.22
CA ALA A 43 1.01 -2.30 5.53
C ALA A 43 -0.50 -2.06 5.70
N GLU A 44 -0.93 -1.82 6.94
CA GLU A 44 -2.33 -1.49 7.27
C GLU A 44 -2.80 -0.30 6.41
N TRP A 45 -4.02 -0.41 5.88
CA TRP A 45 -4.66 0.52 4.94
C TRP A 45 -4.07 0.57 3.53
N GLY A 46 -2.99 -0.18 3.26
CA GLY A 46 -2.43 -0.32 1.92
C GLY A 46 -3.30 -1.16 0.98
N GLN A 47 -3.16 -0.93 -0.32
CA GLN A 47 -3.87 -1.71 -1.36
C GLN A 47 -3.24 -3.10 -1.53
N CYS A 48 -4.06 -4.14 -1.49
CA CYS A 48 -3.63 -5.54 -1.60
C CYS A 48 -4.18 -6.27 -2.83
N LYS A 49 -5.03 -5.61 -3.63
CA LYS A 49 -5.58 -6.16 -4.86
C LYS A 49 -5.65 -5.13 -5.98
N TRP A 50 -5.28 -5.56 -7.18
CA TRP A 50 -5.45 -4.92 -8.47
C TRP A 50 -6.14 -5.90 -9.44
N ILE A 51 -6.36 -5.48 -10.68
CA ILE A 51 -7.04 -6.30 -11.70
C ILE A 51 -6.31 -7.60 -12.02
N ASP A 52 -4.98 -7.57 -12.01
CA ASP A 52 -4.08 -8.60 -12.52
C ASP A 52 -3.21 -9.25 -11.44
N ARG A 53 -3.22 -8.70 -10.23
CA ARG A 53 -2.41 -9.20 -9.12
C ARG A 53 -2.99 -8.87 -7.75
N SER A 54 -2.51 -9.60 -6.75
CA SER A 54 -2.68 -9.29 -5.33
C SER A 54 -1.32 -9.25 -4.64
N ALA A 55 -1.27 -8.64 -3.46
CA ALA A 55 -0.10 -8.64 -2.60
C ALA A 55 -0.50 -9.09 -1.20
N ASP A 56 0.40 -9.80 -0.53
CA ASP A 56 0.19 -10.24 0.84
C ASP A 56 0.21 -9.05 1.80
N CYS A 57 -0.72 -9.03 2.74
CA CYS A 57 -0.73 -8.05 3.81
C CYS A 57 0.31 -8.43 4.88
N ALA A 58 0.78 -7.44 5.63
CA ALA A 58 1.62 -7.68 6.80
C ALA A 58 0.90 -8.54 7.85
N ASP A 59 1.66 -9.17 8.73
CA ASP A 59 1.14 -10.07 9.76
C ASP A 59 0.00 -9.44 10.58
N GLY A 60 -1.05 -10.23 10.81
CA GLY A 60 -2.24 -9.80 11.56
C GLY A 60 -3.26 -8.99 10.74
N LEU A 61 -2.99 -8.77 9.45
CA LEU A 61 -3.91 -8.13 8.51
C LEU A 61 -4.53 -9.15 7.54
N GLN A 62 -5.67 -8.78 6.98
CA GLN A 62 -6.35 -9.49 5.91
C GLN A 62 -6.59 -8.55 4.72
N CYS A 63 -6.53 -9.10 3.52
CA CYS A 63 -6.90 -8.36 2.31
C CYS A 63 -8.42 -8.38 2.14
N VAL A 64 -9.09 -7.27 2.45
CA VAL A 64 -10.52 -7.10 2.17
C VAL A 64 -10.69 -6.64 0.73
N VAL A 65 -11.28 -7.50 -0.10
CA VAL A 65 -11.53 -7.22 -1.52
C VAL A 65 -12.87 -6.51 -1.69
N TYR A 66 -12.85 -5.29 -2.21
CA TYR A 66 -14.05 -4.50 -2.48
C TYR A 66 -14.51 -4.59 -3.94
N SER A 67 -13.58 -4.78 -4.87
CA SER A 67 -13.84 -4.93 -6.31
C SER A 67 -12.67 -5.63 -7.01
N ASP A 68 -12.79 -5.89 -8.31
CA ASP A 68 -11.71 -6.44 -9.12
C ASP A 68 -10.45 -5.55 -9.15
N TRP A 69 -10.60 -4.25 -8.93
CA TRP A 69 -9.51 -3.28 -9.02
C TRP A 69 -8.95 -2.85 -7.66
N TYR A 70 -9.62 -3.20 -6.58
CA TYR A 70 -9.31 -2.65 -5.27
C TYR A 70 -9.64 -3.63 -4.14
N GLY A 71 -8.63 -3.84 -3.29
CA GLY A 71 -8.76 -4.44 -1.99
C GLY A 71 -7.78 -3.76 -1.04
N GLN A 72 -8.09 -3.77 0.25
CA GLN A 72 -7.32 -3.05 1.27
C GLN A 72 -6.92 -3.99 2.41
N CYS A 73 -5.68 -3.87 2.87
CA CYS A 73 -5.22 -4.54 4.08
C CYS A 73 -5.83 -3.86 5.30
N VAL A 74 -6.64 -4.61 6.04
CA VAL A 74 -7.23 -4.17 7.31
C VAL A 74 -6.95 -5.21 8.38
N ARG A 75 -7.13 -4.85 9.66
CA ARG A 75 -6.90 -5.80 10.74
C ARG A 75 -7.82 -7.02 10.64
N SER A 76 -7.24 -8.21 10.79
CA SER A 76 -8.00 -9.45 10.94
C SER A 76 -8.67 -9.52 12.30
N VAL A 77 -8.01 -8.96 13.33
CA VAL A 77 -8.54 -8.83 14.68
C VAL A 77 -8.31 -7.40 15.15
N ALA A 78 -9.38 -6.65 15.38
CA ALA A 78 -9.32 -5.28 15.84
C ALA A 78 -9.26 -5.17 17.37
N ASP A 79 -8.60 -4.12 17.84
CA ASP A 79 -8.62 -3.71 19.25
C ASP A 79 -9.99 -3.14 19.63
N THR A 80 -10.24 -2.93 20.92
CA THR A 80 -11.45 -2.25 21.41
C THR A 80 -11.61 -0.89 20.71
N TRP A 81 -12.82 -0.61 20.24
CA TRP A 81 -13.23 0.53 19.42
C TRP A 81 -12.70 0.54 17.97
N GLY A 82 -11.94 -0.47 17.56
CA GLY A 82 -11.49 -0.64 16.18
C GLY A 82 -12.58 -1.19 15.25
N GLN A 83 -12.38 -1.05 13.93
CA GLN A 83 -13.28 -1.59 12.92
C GLN A 83 -13.11 -3.11 12.80
N CYS A 84 -14.21 -3.84 12.91
CA CYS A 84 -14.24 -5.31 12.78
C CYS A 84 -15.14 -5.78 11.63
N GLY A 85 -15.69 -4.87 10.85
CA GLY A 85 -16.51 -5.25 9.70
C GLY A 85 -17.05 -4.05 8.94
N GLY A 86 -17.70 -4.37 7.84
CA GLY A 86 -18.36 -3.44 6.94
C GLY A 86 -18.97 -4.19 5.77
N LYS A 87 -19.40 -3.47 4.74
CA LYS A 87 -20.12 -4.06 3.62
C LYS A 87 -19.23 -5.09 2.92
N GLY A 88 -19.66 -6.34 2.94
CA GLY A 88 -18.98 -7.45 2.24
C GLY A 88 -17.80 -8.07 2.97
N TRP A 89 -17.52 -7.73 4.24
CA TRP A 89 -16.44 -8.36 5.00
C TRP A 89 -16.66 -8.35 6.51
N VAL A 90 -16.06 -9.32 7.17
CA VAL A 90 -16.11 -9.50 8.62
C VAL A 90 -14.71 -9.82 9.13
N GLY A 91 -14.33 -9.20 10.24
CA GLY A 91 -13.14 -9.47 11.02
C GLY A 91 -13.48 -9.88 12.45
N GLY A 92 -12.44 -10.16 13.22
CA GLY A 92 -12.53 -10.47 14.64
C GLY A 92 -12.34 -9.25 15.54
N CYS A 93 -12.69 -9.42 16.80
CA CYS A 93 -12.35 -8.51 17.88
C CYS A 93 -11.45 -9.20 18.89
N LYS A 94 -10.56 -8.43 19.52
CA LYS A 94 -9.78 -8.92 20.65
C LYS A 94 -10.71 -9.44 21.76
N ASN A 95 -10.27 -10.46 22.48
CA ASN A 95 -11.03 -11.08 23.58
C ASN A 95 -11.64 -10.05 24.53
N GLY A 96 -12.89 -10.27 24.94
CA GLY A 96 -13.66 -9.36 25.79
C GLY A 96 -14.40 -8.26 25.03
N ASN A 97 -14.43 -8.30 23.70
CA ASN A 97 -15.21 -7.41 22.86
C ASN A 97 -16.09 -8.20 21.88
N ILE A 98 -17.21 -7.62 21.47
CA ILE A 98 -18.07 -8.07 20.38
C ILE A 98 -17.97 -7.12 19.19
N CYS A 99 -18.12 -7.65 17.98
CA CYS A 99 -18.23 -6.83 16.79
C CYS A 99 -19.68 -6.34 16.64
N GLN A 100 -19.94 -5.09 17.02
CA GLN A 100 -21.27 -4.48 16.93
C GLN A 100 -21.43 -3.75 15.59
N TRP A 101 -22.49 -4.07 14.87
CA TRP A 101 -22.88 -3.34 13.67
C TRP A 101 -23.25 -1.90 14.01
N MET A 102 -22.69 -0.93 13.27
CA MET A 102 -23.03 0.50 13.42
C MET A 102 -23.75 1.02 12.18
N ASN A 103 -23.24 0.68 10.99
CA ASN A 103 -23.87 0.93 9.70
C ASN A 103 -23.35 -0.07 8.66
N ASP A 104 -23.89 0.00 7.44
CA ASP A 104 -23.52 -0.89 6.34
C ASP A 104 -22.00 -0.98 6.10
N TYR A 105 -21.26 0.09 6.33
CA TYR A 105 -19.84 0.19 6.01
C TYR A 105 -18.92 0.07 7.24
N TYR A 106 -19.48 0.03 8.45
CA TYR A 106 -18.72 0.07 9.68
C TYR A 106 -19.38 -0.78 10.78
N SER A 107 -18.62 -1.74 11.30
CA SER A 107 -18.90 -2.44 12.55
C SER A 107 -17.71 -2.23 13.49
N GLN A 108 -17.97 -2.03 14.77
CA GLN A 108 -16.98 -1.66 15.76
C GLN A 108 -16.85 -2.73 16.84
N CYS A 109 -15.62 -3.02 17.26
CA CYS A 109 -15.39 -3.78 18.47
C CYS A 109 -15.81 -2.97 19.70
N VAL A 110 -16.80 -3.43 20.43
CA VAL A 110 -17.24 -2.81 21.69
C VAL A 110 -17.10 -3.81 22.83
N PRO A 111 -16.83 -3.37 24.08
CA PRO A 111 -16.80 -4.27 25.22
C PRO A 111 -18.08 -5.08 25.36
N CYS A 112 -17.94 -6.37 25.71
CA CYS A 112 -19.08 -7.27 25.98
C CYS A 112 -19.83 -6.89 27.26
#